data_AF-A0A7S4NXR8-F1
#
_entry.id   AF-A0A7S4NXR8-F1
#
_cell.length_a   1.000
_cell.length_b   1.000
_cell.length_c   1.000
_cell.angle_alpha   90.00
_cell.angle_beta   90.00
_cell.angle_gamma   90.00
#
_symmetry.space_group_name_H-M   'P 1'
#
loop_
_entity.id
_entity.type
_entity.pdbx_description
1 polymer ?
#
loop_
_entity_poly.entity_id
_entity_poly.type
_entity_poly.pdbx_seq_one_letter_code
_entity_poly.pdbx_strand_id
1 'polypeptide(L)'
;EDFGINLSKDGSRIKVSNVKVNSIASSSCMLFPGDEIVEICGRSLESVSLQEADELFNSEDVDLTLRPQSVGLHQENFLRVRLRNPQAVEASHAEHQHANDEEDDALFDYRRSETILRLREIVAIQSVSTERQRRSECGKMLSWLEAWCHDLGAETFQTNMGKSPNKNLTPNLVAMFKGKKREPILVHLHFDVKAAYSEDGWKQDPFLLLHEDKRLSGRMGGKCDIVAWLSVIERYRTSARDLPVSVVIIFDSCFEIGSPTMQGTLEEVKEKFLKSPSAPSGDEHILQPSTLLLFSSFNPSDNIEACMLKSCRGLLYLSVSLEDAGARDEGKCTCYLLDRDDGVDRRSDVLLRMIVPLLSLQLDLALPSAPEDDTAGHVSLDDEVFSGFDLKDSIKSADDIPSKLMQASVSFHGISQPSDQPISAYLSVRLPPQVPPEQAELAVQDILLQQVPSPAPLQLSS
;
A
#
# COMPACT_ATOMS: atom_id res chain seq x y z
N GLU A 1 -2.63 4.61 -37.93
CA GLU A 1 -2.13 5.98 -37.66
C GLU A 1 -3.02 6.77 -36.70
N ASP A 2 -4.34 6.64 -36.79
CA ASP A 2 -5.33 7.44 -36.04
C ASP A 2 -5.17 7.40 -34.51
N PHE A 3 -4.84 6.23 -33.96
CA PHE A 3 -4.61 6.06 -32.52
C PHE A 3 -3.18 6.37 -32.07
N GLY A 4 -2.26 6.62 -33.02
CA GLY A 4 -0.83 6.83 -32.74
C GLY A 4 -0.08 5.59 -32.25
N ILE A 5 -0.49 4.40 -32.68
CA ILE A 5 0.15 3.12 -32.37
C ILE A 5 0.85 2.61 -33.61
N ASN A 6 2.11 2.18 -33.47
CA ASN A 6 2.80 1.42 -34.51
C ASN A 6 2.88 -0.05 -34.09
N LEU A 7 2.43 -0.95 -34.95
CA LEU A 7 2.50 -2.39 -34.71
C LEU A 7 3.74 -3.01 -35.35
N SER A 8 4.25 -4.05 -34.73
CA SER A 8 5.26 -4.95 -35.27
C SER A 8 4.82 -6.39 -35.07
N LYS A 9 5.44 -7.31 -35.81
CA LYS A 9 5.18 -8.74 -35.69
C LYS A 9 6.45 -9.46 -35.28
N ASP A 10 6.37 -10.20 -34.18
CA ASP A 10 7.44 -11.03 -33.64
C ASP A 10 6.96 -12.49 -33.65
N GLY A 11 7.39 -13.25 -34.67
CA GLY A 11 6.84 -14.57 -34.98
C GLY A 11 5.34 -14.49 -35.31
N SER A 12 4.50 -15.14 -34.51
CA SER A 12 3.04 -15.11 -34.64
C SER A 12 2.36 -13.99 -33.86
N ARG A 13 3.12 -13.21 -33.07
CA ARG A 13 2.59 -12.24 -32.10
C ARG A 13 2.61 -10.83 -32.65
N ILE A 14 1.52 -10.11 -32.49
CA ILE A 14 1.42 -8.69 -32.81
C ILE A 14 1.84 -7.90 -31.57
N LYS A 15 2.82 -7.00 -31.71
CA LYS A 15 3.37 -6.20 -30.62
C LYS A 15 3.29 -4.72 -30.93
N VAL A 16 3.08 -3.91 -29.91
CA VAL A 16 3.29 -2.46 -29.98
C VAL A 16 4.79 -2.21 -30.17
N SER A 17 5.17 -1.62 -31.30
CA SER A 17 6.56 -1.26 -31.58
C SER A 17 6.90 0.15 -31.08
N ASN A 18 5.93 1.06 -31.18
CA ASN A 18 6.07 2.44 -30.75
C ASN A 18 4.69 3.04 -30.44
N VAL A 19 4.66 3.98 -29.51
CA VAL A 19 3.50 4.83 -29.24
C VAL A 19 3.91 6.27 -29.51
N LYS A 20 3.16 6.94 -30.39
CA LYS A 20 3.45 8.32 -30.78
C LYS A 20 3.13 9.26 -29.61
N VAL A 21 4.04 10.18 -29.31
CA VAL A 21 3.81 11.24 -28.31
C VAL A 21 2.62 12.11 -28.72
N ASN A 22 1.81 12.54 -27.75
CA ASN A 22 0.57 13.32 -27.96
C ASN A 22 -0.46 12.63 -28.86
N SER A 23 -0.57 11.31 -28.77
CA SER A 23 -1.61 10.51 -29.42
C SER A 23 -2.64 9.97 -28.43
N ILE A 24 -3.77 9.46 -28.95
CA ILE A 24 -4.79 8.77 -28.15
C ILE A 24 -4.16 7.63 -27.33
N ALA A 25 -3.26 6.86 -27.96
CA ALA A 25 -2.57 5.77 -27.28
C ALA A 25 -1.63 6.27 -26.18
N SER A 26 -0.87 7.36 -26.38
CA SER A 26 -0.04 7.90 -25.29
C SER A 26 -0.89 8.48 -24.16
N SER A 27 -1.99 9.16 -24.48
CA SER A 27 -2.93 9.70 -23.48
C SER A 27 -3.61 8.60 -22.67
N SER A 28 -3.75 7.40 -23.23
CA SER A 28 -4.23 6.24 -22.47
C SER A 28 -3.30 5.88 -21.32
N CYS A 29 -1.99 6.17 -21.40
CA CYS A 29 -0.96 5.75 -20.45
C CYS A 29 -0.95 4.23 -20.14
N MET A 30 -1.54 3.40 -21.02
CA MET A 30 -1.69 1.95 -20.78
C MET A 30 -1.14 1.07 -21.90
N LEU A 31 -0.70 1.68 -23.01
CA LEU A 31 -0.06 1.03 -24.13
C LEU A 31 1.40 1.42 -24.20
N PHE A 32 2.27 0.43 -24.31
CA PHE A 32 3.70 0.71 -24.34
C PHE A 32 4.45 -0.20 -25.33
N PRO A 33 5.59 0.27 -25.85
CA PRO A 33 6.45 -0.55 -26.69
C PRO A 33 6.76 -1.90 -26.03
N GLY A 34 6.62 -2.97 -26.81
CA GLY A 34 6.83 -4.35 -26.38
C GLY A 34 5.58 -5.10 -25.93
N ASP A 35 4.49 -4.41 -25.58
CA ASP A 35 3.22 -5.04 -25.23
C ASP A 35 2.69 -5.86 -26.41
N GLU A 36 2.26 -7.09 -26.16
CA GLU A 36 1.63 -7.94 -27.17
C GLU A 36 0.14 -7.67 -27.21
N ILE A 37 -0.40 -7.32 -28.38
CA ILE A 37 -1.83 -7.21 -28.60
C ILE A 37 -2.33 -8.61 -28.98
N VAL A 38 -3.22 -9.16 -28.16
CA VAL A 38 -3.79 -10.50 -28.41
C VAL A 38 -5.19 -10.44 -29.01
N GLU A 39 -5.96 -9.38 -28.72
CA GLU A 39 -7.27 -9.17 -29.31
C GLU A 39 -7.52 -7.69 -29.59
N ILE A 40 -8.29 -7.42 -30.66
CA ILE A 40 -8.83 -6.09 -30.98
C ILE A 40 -10.33 -6.24 -31.20
N CYS A 41 -11.13 -5.51 -30.44
CA CYS A 41 -12.60 -5.54 -30.46
C CYS A 41 -13.18 -6.97 -30.40
N GLY A 42 -12.57 -7.82 -29.56
CA GLY A 42 -12.95 -9.22 -29.37
C GLY A 42 -12.49 -10.19 -30.48
N ARG A 43 -11.76 -9.71 -31.51
CA ARG A 43 -11.13 -10.56 -32.52
C ARG A 43 -9.72 -10.93 -32.09
N SER A 44 -9.46 -12.23 -31.95
CA SER A 44 -8.11 -12.76 -31.71
C SER A 44 -7.16 -12.42 -32.85
N LEU A 45 -5.93 -12.02 -32.49
CA LEU A 45 -4.85 -11.73 -33.42
C LEU A 45 -3.93 -12.93 -33.67
N GLU A 46 -4.27 -14.11 -33.17
CA GLU A 46 -3.52 -15.33 -33.46
C GLU A 46 -3.47 -15.58 -34.98
N SER A 47 -2.25 -15.63 -35.52
CA SER A 47 -2.00 -15.84 -36.96
C SER A 47 -2.53 -14.74 -37.90
N VAL A 48 -2.96 -13.60 -37.37
CA VAL A 48 -3.40 -12.44 -38.15
C VAL A 48 -2.19 -11.70 -38.73
N SER A 49 -2.29 -11.18 -39.96
CA SER A 49 -1.25 -10.35 -40.57
C SER A 49 -1.23 -8.93 -39.97
N LEU A 50 -0.13 -8.18 -40.13
CA LEU A 50 -0.08 -6.79 -39.65
C LEU A 50 -1.12 -5.91 -40.35
N GLN A 51 -1.36 -6.16 -41.63
CA GLN A 51 -2.35 -5.42 -42.41
C GLN A 51 -3.78 -5.68 -41.90
N GLU A 52 -4.14 -6.93 -41.65
CA GLU A 52 -5.44 -7.28 -41.09
C GLU A 52 -5.62 -6.76 -39.65
N ALA A 53 -4.54 -6.69 -38.86
CA ALA A 53 -4.59 -6.11 -37.53
C ALA A 53 -4.79 -4.58 -37.57
N ASP A 54 -4.13 -3.88 -38.50
CA ASP A 54 -4.28 -2.45 -38.72
C ASP A 54 -5.72 -2.09 -39.14
N GLU A 55 -6.34 -2.92 -39.99
CA GLU A 55 -7.75 -2.77 -40.41
C GLU A 55 -8.76 -2.87 -39.26
N LEU A 56 -8.38 -3.44 -38.11
CA LEU A 56 -9.24 -3.53 -36.92
C LEU A 56 -9.26 -2.24 -36.09
N PHE A 57 -8.36 -1.30 -36.36
CA PHE A 57 -8.36 0.03 -35.74
C PHE A 57 -9.30 1.03 -36.45
N ASN A 58 -10.23 0.56 -37.28
CA ASN A 58 -11.17 1.40 -38.04
C ASN A 58 -12.46 1.78 -37.27
N SER A 59 -12.59 1.44 -35.97
CA SER A 59 -13.76 1.76 -35.15
C SER A 59 -13.61 3.06 -34.35
N GLU A 60 -14.75 3.69 -33.99
CA GLU A 60 -14.78 4.92 -33.17
C GLU A 60 -14.12 4.70 -31.79
N ASP A 61 -14.42 3.56 -31.17
CA ASP A 61 -13.77 3.06 -29.96
C ASP A 61 -13.07 1.74 -30.30
N VAL A 62 -11.83 1.58 -29.83
CA VAL A 62 -11.06 0.34 -29.99
C VAL A 62 -10.78 -0.27 -28.62
N ASP A 63 -11.32 -1.47 -28.39
CA ASP A 63 -11.05 -2.27 -27.21
C ASP A 63 -9.89 -3.23 -27.49
N LEU A 64 -8.79 -3.10 -26.75
CA LEU A 64 -7.61 -3.93 -26.86
C LEU A 64 -7.49 -4.88 -25.68
N THR A 65 -7.17 -6.14 -25.95
CA THR A 65 -6.67 -7.09 -24.95
C THR A 65 -5.17 -7.24 -25.17
N LEU A 66 -4.38 -6.90 -24.15
CA LEU A 66 -2.93 -6.86 -24.18
C LEU A 66 -2.33 -7.90 -23.24
N ARG A 67 -1.19 -8.48 -23.61
CA ARG A 67 -0.27 -9.16 -22.70
C ARG A 67 0.91 -8.23 -22.45
N PRO A 68 1.02 -7.61 -21.26
CA PRO A 68 2.08 -6.64 -20.97
C PRO A 68 3.46 -7.29 -21.01
N GLN A 69 4.48 -6.60 -21.53
CA GLN A 69 5.85 -7.11 -21.55
C GLN A 69 6.42 -7.32 -20.13
N SER A 70 6.01 -6.48 -19.17
CA SER A 70 6.50 -6.45 -17.80
C SER A 70 6.06 -7.64 -16.94
N VAL A 71 5.01 -8.34 -17.36
CA VAL A 71 4.54 -9.56 -16.71
C VAL A 71 5.28 -10.71 -17.42
N GLY A 72 6.26 -11.31 -16.76
CA GLY A 72 7.10 -12.35 -17.36
C GLY A 72 6.29 -13.45 -18.08
N LEU A 73 6.93 -14.14 -19.02
CA LEU A 73 6.35 -15.12 -19.99
C LEU A 73 5.51 -16.28 -19.41
N HIS A 74 5.30 -16.37 -18.10
CA HIS A 74 4.71 -17.50 -17.40
C HIS A 74 3.31 -17.27 -16.80
N GLN A 75 2.64 -16.14 -17.05
CA GLN A 75 1.26 -15.91 -16.59
C GLN A 75 0.35 -15.45 -17.73
N GLU A 76 -0.84 -16.04 -17.85
CA GLU A 76 -1.92 -15.66 -18.78
C GLU A 76 -2.65 -14.39 -18.31
N ASN A 77 -1.89 -13.36 -17.98
CA ASN A 77 -2.43 -12.11 -17.47
C ASN A 77 -2.65 -11.15 -18.63
N PHE A 78 -3.91 -10.75 -18.83
CA PHE A 78 -4.31 -9.85 -19.90
C PHE A 78 -4.83 -8.53 -19.34
N LEU A 79 -4.38 -7.43 -19.92
CA LEU A 79 -4.83 -6.07 -19.62
C LEU A 79 -5.81 -5.63 -20.71
N ARG A 80 -6.94 -5.03 -20.31
CA ARG A 80 -7.88 -4.42 -21.24
C ARG A 80 -7.65 -2.92 -21.32
N VAL A 81 -7.54 -2.39 -22.53
CA VAL A 81 -7.34 -0.96 -22.80
C VAL A 81 -8.36 -0.50 -23.82
N ARG A 82 -9.16 0.52 -23.46
CA ARG A 82 -10.08 1.17 -24.38
C ARG A 82 -9.47 2.47 -24.90
N LEU A 83 -9.42 2.61 -26.22
CA LEU A 83 -9.02 3.84 -26.89
C LEU A 83 -10.24 4.49 -27.52
N ARG A 84 -10.49 5.77 -27.23
CA ARG A 84 -11.62 6.53 -27.80
C ARG A 84 -11.09 7.56 -28.79
N ASN A 85 -11.66 7.62 -29.99
CA ASN A 85 -11.30 8.64 -30.98
C ASN A 85 -11.96 10.00 -30.67
N PRO A 86 -11.18 11.09 -30.42
CA PRO A 86 -11.72 12.41 -30.10
C PRO A 86 -12.54 13.05 -31.22
N GLN A 87 -12.34 12.67 -32.50
CA GLN A 87 -13.11 13.24 -33.61
C GLN A 87 -14.61 12.89 -33.54
N ALA A 88 -15.01 11.88 -32.76
CA ALA A 88 -16.41 11.58 -32.45
C ALA A 88 -16.95 12.42 -31.26
N VAL A 89 -16.07 13.02 -30.45
CA VAL A 89 -16.42 13.82 -29.26
C VAL A 89 -16.57 15.31 -29.59
N GLU A 90 -15.92 15.80 -30.65
CA GLU A 90 -16.06 17.18 -31.15
C GLU A 90 -17.49 17.53 -31.63
N ALA A 91 -18.37 16.54 -31.78
CA ALA A 91 -19.81 16.77 -31.98
C ALA A 91 -20.56 17.18 -30.69
N SER A 92 -19.94 17.11 -29.50
CA SER A 92 -20.61 17.41 -28.22
C SER A 92 -20.01 18.53 -27.39
N HIS A 93 -18.74 18.93 -27.52
CA HIS A 93 -18.21 20.07 -26.76
C HIS A 93 -17.13 20.85 -27.51
N ALA A 94 -17.55 21.82 -28.32
CA ALA A 94 -16.72 22.95 -28.69
C ALA A 94 -16.81 24.00 -27.57
N GLU A 95 -15.68 24.27 -26.91
CA GLU A 95 -15.24 25.61 -26.46
C GLU A 95 -14.17 25.50 -25.37
N HIS A 96 -12.90 25.71 -25.72
CA HIS A 96 -12.05 26.80 -25.22
C HIS A 96 -10.60 26.61 -25.72
N GLN A 97 -10.16 27.58 -26.53
CA GLN A 97 -8.76 27.79 -26.89
C GLN A 97 -8.07 28.57 -25.77
N HIS A 98 -6.80 28.28 -25.50
CA HIS A 98 -5.74 29.30 -25.49
C HIS A 98 -4.37 28.67 -25.70
N ALA A 99 -3.56 29.37 -26.50
CA ALA A 99 -2.24 28.99 -26.97
C ALA A 99 -1.12 29.56 -26.07
N ASN A 100 0.04 28.91 -26.19
CA ASN A 100 1.34 29.13 -25.55
C ASN A 100 1.60 28.25 -24.31
N ASP A 101 1.96 26.96 -24.53
CA ASP A 101 2.81 26.10 -23.67
C ASP A 101 3.10 24.70 -24.32
N GLU A 102 3.08 24.59 -25.66
CA GLU A 102 3.02 23.28 -26.36
C GLU A 102 4.28 22.38 -26.20
N GLU A 103 5.47 22.93 -25.93
CA GLU A 103 6.69 22.14 -25.74
C GLU A 103 6.81 21.56 -24.31
N ASP A 104 6.29 22.25 -23.29
CA ASP A 104 6.35 21.79 -21.89
C ASP A 104 5.25 20.77 -21.58
N ASP A 105 4.06 20.92 -22.17
CA ASP A 105 2.95 19.96 -22.01
C ASP A 105 3.25 18.60 -22.65
N ALA A 106 3.86 18.58 -23.83
CA ALA A 106 4.22 17.34 -24.53
C ALA A 106 5.28 16.51 -23.76
N LEU A 107 6.28 17.19 -23.19
CA LEU A 107 7.29 16.55 -22.35
C LEU A 107 6.70 16.08 -21.01
N PHE A 108 5.75 16.83 -20.46
CA PHE A 108 5.05 16.48 -19.22
C PHE A 108 4.17 15.23 -19.40
N ASP A 109 3.44 15.12 -20.50
CA ASP A 109 2.61 13.94 -20.84
C ASP A 109 3.44 12.69 -21.16
N TYR A 110 4.55 12.84 -21.88
CA TYR A 110 5.47 11.71 -22.12
C TYR A 110 6.09 11.19 -20.81
N ARG A 111 6.55 12.08 -19.92
CA ARG A 111 7.10 11.66 -18.63
C ARG A 111 6.05 11.08 -17.71
N ARG A 112 4.82 11.59 -17.74
CA ARG A 112 3.67 10.97 -17.06
C ARG A 112 3.48 9.53 -17.55
N SER A 113 3.68 9.28 -18.84
CA SER A 113 3.64 7.94 -19.43
C SER A 113 4.76 7.02 -18.92
N GLU A 114 5.99 7.52 -18.78
CA GLU A 114 7.12 6.76 -18.19
C GLU A 114 6.95 6.47 -16.69
N THR A 115 6.42 7.43 -15.92
CA THR A 115 6.07 7.22 -14.51
C THR A 115 5.00 6.14 -14.36
N ILE A 116 3.96 6.18 -15.19
CA ILE A 116 2.88 5.17 -15.19
C ILE A 116 3.41 3.81 -15.65
N LEU A 117 4.36 3.77 -16.60
CA LEU A 117 5.06 2.55 -16.98
C LEU A 117 5.72 1.85 -15.80
N ARG A 118 6.54 2.60 -15.06
CA ARG A 118 7.24 2.04 -13.91
C ARG A 118 6.28 1.57 -12.86
N LEU A 119 5.21 2.33 -12.62
CA LEU A 119 4.14 1.90 -11.72
C LEU A 119 3.50 0.59 -12.19
N ARG A 120 3.21 0.46 -13.49
CA ARG A 120 2.67 -0.76 -14.09
C ARG A 120 3.62 -1.95 -13.92
N GLU A 121 4.91 -1.75 -14.14
CA GLU A 121 5.94 -2.77 -13.96
C GLU A 121 6.01 -3.27 -12.52
N ILE A 122 6.09 -2.36 -11.56
CA ILE A 122 6.24 -2.76 -10.15
C ILE A 122 4.94 -3.29 -9.55
N VAL A 123 3.77 -2.89 -10.06
CA VAL A 123 2.47 -3.45 -9.64
C VAL A 123 2.35 -4.91 -10.06
N ALA A 124 2.89 -5.28 -11.22
CA ALA A 124 2.96 -6.68 -11.66
C ALA A 124 3.84 -7.56 -10.76
N ILE A 125 4.81 -6.98 -10.04
CA ILE A 125 5.62 -7.73 -9.08
C ILE A 125 4.80 -7.94 -7.80
N GLN A 126 4.36 -9.18 -7.57
CA GLN A 126 3.40 -9.51 -6.51
C GLN A 126 4.09 -9.63 -5.13
N SER A 127 4.71 -8.54 -4.67
CA SER A 127 5.51 -8.41 -3.44
C SER A 127 4.67 -8.46 -2.15
N VAL A 128 3.95 -9.56 -1.93
CA VAL A 128 3.08 -9.74 -0.77
C VAL A 128 3.88 -10.32 0.41
N SER A 129 4.16 -9.51 1.42
CA SER A 129 5.01 -9.90 2.56
C SER A 129 4.34 -10.92 3.50
N THR A 130 3.01 -10.97 3.54
CA THR A 130 2.24 -11.93 4.35
C THR A 130 2.29 -13.37 3.81
N GLU A 131 2.69 -13.55 2.54
CA GLU A 131 2.62 -14.84 1.85
C GLU A 131 4.01 -15.44 1.61
N ARG A 132 4.28 -16.58 2.25
CA ARG A 132 5.58 -17.27 2.15
C ARG A 132 5.96 -17.61 0.70
N GLN A 133 5.01 -18.03 -0.10
CA GLN A 133 5.19 -18.40 -1.50
C GLN A 133 5.56 -17.20 -2.40
N ARG A 134 5.25 -15.96 -1.97
CA ARG A 134 5.52 -14.72 -2.73
C ARG A 134 6.81 -14.03 -2.33
N ARG A 135 7.61 -14.61 -1.43
CA ARG A 135 8.90 -14.05 -0.99
C ARG A 135 9.88 -13.83 -2.13
N SER A 136 9.88 -14.70 -3.13
CA SER A 136 10.70 -14.49 -4.34
C SER A 136 10.29 -13.22 -5.08
N GLU A 137 9.00 -12.88 -5.10
CA GLU A 137 8.51 -11.64 -5.70
C GLU A 137 8.93 -10.41 -4.90
N CYS A 138 8.95 -10.49 -3.56
CA CYS A 138 9.54 -9.43 -2.73
C CYS A 138 11.03 -9.23 -3.05
N GLY A 139 11.79 -10.30 -3.25
CA GLY A 139 13.20 -10.24 -3.67
C GLY A 139 13.39 -9.67 -5.08
N LYS A 140 12.49 -9.99 -6.02
CA LYS A 140 12.47 -9.37 -7.35
C LYS A 140 12.20 -7.86 -7.26
N MET A 141 11.22 -7.46 -6.44
CA MET A 141 10.90 -6.04 -6.22
C MET A 141 12.09 -5.28 -5.63
N LEU A 142 12.75 -5.87 -4.63
CA LEU A 142 13.97 -5.32 -4.04
C LEU A 142 15.07 -5.11 -5.08
N SER A 143 15.33 -6.13 -5.92
CA SER A 143 16.36 -6.08 -6.96
C SER A 143 16.04 -5.03 -8.04
N TRP A 144 14.77 -4.92 -8.41
CA TRP A 144 14.29 -3.92 -9.36
C TRP A 144 14.47 -2.50 -8.82
N LEU A 145 14.13 -2.27 -7.55
CA LEU A 145 14.32 -0.97 -6.89
C LEU A 145 15.80 -0.61 -6.73
N GLU A 146 16.63 -1.57 -6.35
CA GLU A 146 18.06 -1.36 -6.19
C GLU A 146 18.70 -0.95 -7.53
N ALA A 147 18.33 -1.62 -8.62
CA ALA A 147 18.78 -1.26 -9.97
C ALA A 147 18.37 0.17 -10.35
N TRP A 148 17.09 0.53 -10.18
CA TRP A 148 16.63 1.88 -10.52
C TRP A 148 17.31 2.95 -9.64
N CYS A 149 17.50 2.69 -8.35
CA CYS A 149 18.26 3.60 -7.48
C CYS A 149 19.71 3.77 -7.95
N HIS A 150 20.37 2.68 -8.36
CA HIS A 150 21.73 2.69 -8.89
C HIS A 150 21.84 3.50 -10.19
N ASP A 151 20.89 3.31 -11.11
CA ASP A 151 20.82 4.06 -12.37
C ASP A 151 20.63 5.57 -12.13
N LEU A 152 19.93 5.93 -11.05
CA LEU A 152 19.76 7.31 -10.59
C LEU A 152 20.96 7.85 -9.77
N GLY A 153 22.02 7.05 -9.61
CA GLY A 153 23.27 7.42 -8.95
C GLY A 153 23.23 7.35 -7.42
N ALA A 154 22.35 6.53 -6.84
CA ALA A 154 22.32 6.31 -5.40
C ALA A 154 23.51 5.48 -4.90
N GLU A 155 23.92 5.75 -3.66
CA GLU A 155 24.68 4.79 -2.85
C GLU A 155 23.68 3.93 -2.08
N THR A 156 23.66 2.61 -2.32
CA THR A 156 22.67 1.71 -1.73
C THR A 156 23.29 0.72 -0.75
N PHE A 157 22.49 0.24 0.20
CA PHE A 157 22.75 -1.00 0.92
C PHE A 157 21.45 -1.71 1.29
N GLN A 158 21.52 -3.03 1.41
CA GLN A 158 20.46 -3.85 1.99
C GLN A 158 20.74 -4.08 3.48
N THR A 159 19.71 -4.01 4.32
CA THR A 159 19.85 -4.13 5.78
C THR A 159 20.24 -5.53 6.20
N ASN A 160 21.03 -5.64 7.27
CA ASN A 160 21.44 -6.92 7.82
C ASN A 160 20.28 -7.60 8.58
N MET A 161 19.79 -8.70 8.04
CA MET A 161 18.74 -9.52 8.65
C MET A 161 19.18 -10.27 9.91
N GLY A 162 20.48 -10.22 10.27
CA GLY A 162 21.07 -10.97 11.37
C GLY A 162 20.54 -10.65 12.77
N LYS A 163 19.90 -9.49 12.98
CA LYS A 163 19.17 -9.14 14.21
C LYS A 163 17.68 -9.49 14.17
N SER A 164 17.14 -9.87 13.01
CA SER A 164 15.72 -10.22 12.89
C SER A 164 15.46 -11.62 13.46
N PRO A 165 14.42 -11.81 14.29
CA PRO A 165 14.00 -13.15 14.71
C PRO A 165 13.55 -14.02 13.53
N ASN A 166 13.23 -13.44 12.37
CA ASN A 166 12.87 -14.15 11.15
C ASN A 166 13.88 -13.89 10.02
N LYS A 167 14.91 -14.75 9.94
CA LYS A 167 15.96 -14.69 8.90
C LYS A 167 15.46 -14.91 7.46
N ASN A 168 14.18 -15.24 7.28
CA ASN A 168 13.57 -15.52 5.97
C ASN A 168 12.76 -14.34 5.41
N LEU A 169 12.81 -13.16 6.05
CA LEU A 169 12.20 -11.95 5.52
C LEU A 169 13.12 -11.32 4.46
N THR A 170 12.51 -10.57 3.55
CA THR A 170 13.26 -9.74 2.59
C THR A 170 13.95 -8.62 3.37
N PRO A 171 15.19 -8.23 3.04
CA PRO A 171 15.81 -7.06 3.66
C PRO A 171 15.18 -5.77 3.17
N ASN A 172 15.31 -4.71 3.96
CA ASN A 172 14.99 -3.36 3.50
C ASN A 172 16.13 -2.87 2.60
N LEU A 173 15.79 -2.06 1.60
CA LEU A 173 16.76 -1.33 0.79
C LEU A 173 16.87 0.08 1.33
N VAL A 174 18.09 0.58 1.47
CA VAL A 174 18.36 1.98 1.79
C VAL A 174 19.14 2.60 0.65
N ALA A 175 18.72 3.76 0.16
CA ALA A 175 19.37 4.50 -0.91
C ALA A 175 19.68 5.95 -0.47
N MET A 176 20.92 6.39 -0.66
CA MET A 176 21.34 7.77 -0.45
C MET A 176 21.59 8.46 -1.79
N PHE A 177 20.86 9.55 -2.02
CA PHE A 177 21.04 10.45 -3.15
C PHE A 177 21.70 11.74 -2.66
N LYS A 178 22.92 12.02 -3.14
CA LYS A 178 23.67 13.23 -2.74
C LYS A 178 23.08 14.47 -3.40
N GLY A 179 22.87 15.51 -2.60
CA GLY A 179 22.43 16.85 -3.03
C GLY A 179 23.37 17.96 -2.55
N LYS A 180 23.01 19.21 -2.84
CA LYS A 180 23.81 20.41 -2.51
C LYS A 180 23.99 20.59 -1.01
N LYS A 181 22.92 20.38 -0.22
CA LYS A 181 23.01 20.35 1.25
C LYS A 181 23.41 18.96 1.73
N ARG A 182 24.42 18.92 2.61
CA ARG A 182 24.95 17.67 3.18
C ARG A 182 23.97 17.00 4.15
N GLU A 183 23.27 17.80 4.95
CA GLU A 183 22.26 17.28 5.86
C GLU A 183 21.09 16.70 5.05
N PRO A 184 20.80 15.40 5.18
CA PRO A 184 19.79 14.77 4.36
C PRO A 184 18.39 14.92 4.97
N ILE A 185 17.37 14.86 4.13
CA ILE A 185 16.04 14.45 4.56
C ILE A 185 15.97 12.92 4.58
N LEU A 186 15.23 12.37 5.53
CA LEU A 186 14.96 10.92 5.60
C LEU A 186 13.53 10.65 5.15
N VAL A 187 13.36 9.79 4.17
CA VAL A 187 12.07 9.40 3.59
C VAL A 187 11.86 7.92 3.84
N HIS A 188 10.72 7.55 4.42
CA HIS A 188 10.31 6.16 4.60
C HIS A 188 9.18 5.81 3.64
N LEU A 189 9.40 4.77 2.83
CA LEU A 189 8.48 4.23 1.83
C LEU A 189 8.42 2.71 2.01
N HIS A 190 7.41 2.05 1.43
CA HIS A 190 7.32 0.59 1.46
C HIS A 190 6.95 0.01 0.10
N PHE A 191 7.45 -1.20 -0.18
CA PHE A 191 7.22 -1.89 -1.45
C PHE A 191 6.47 -3.20 -1.32
N ASP A 192 6.27 -3.69 -0.09
CA ASP A 192 5.36 -4.80 0.15
C ASP A 192 3.91 -4.34 0.13
N VAL A 193 3.03 -5.25 -0.28
CA VAL A 193 1.60 -4.99 -0.45
C VAL A 193 0.77 -6.06 0.25
N LYS A 194 -0.45 -5.70 0.67
CA LYS A 194 -1.44 -6.70 1.10
C LYS A 194 -1.73 -7.72 -0.01
N ALA A 195 -2.05 -8.94 0.40
CA ALA A 195 -2.64 -9.94 -0.47
C ALA A 195 -3.88 -9.38 -1.18
N ALA A 196 -4.08 -9.80 -2.43
CA ALA A 196 -5.27 -9.48 -3.20
C ALA A 196 -5.53 -10.60 -4.19
N TYR A 197 -6.79 -10.96 -4.32
CA TYR A 197 -7.27 -12.03 -5.17
C TYR A 197 -8.47 -11.52 -5.99
N SER A 198 -8.64 -12.03 -7.21
CA SER A 198 -9.78 -11.65 -8.06
C SER A 198 -11.12 -11.92 -7.37
N GLU A 199 -11.17 -12.97 -6.56
CA GLU A 199 -12.33 -13.39 -5.77
C GLU A 199 -12.71 -12.39 -4.66
N ASP A 200 -11.81 -11.47 -4.29
CA ASP A 200 -12.10 -10.37 -3.34
C ASP A 200 -13.03 -9.30 -3.94
N GLY A 201 -13.46 -9.45 -5.20
CA GLY A 201 -14.35 -8.53 -5.91
C GLY A 201 -13.64 -7.51 -6.80
N TRP A 202 -12.41 -7.79 -7.22
CA TRP A 202 -11.70 -6.91 -8.15
C TRP A 202 -12.30 -7.00 -9.55
N LYS A 203 -12.38 -5.85 -10.25
CA LYS A 203 -12.83 -5.80 -11.65
C LYS A 203 -11.88 -6.55 -12.61
N GLN A 204 -10.61 -6.65 -12.24
CA GLN A 204 -9.55 -7.33 -12.99
C GLN A 204 -8.50 -7.92 -12.04
N ASP A 205 -7.49 -8.61 -12.57
CA ASP A 205 -6.35 -9.05 -11.75
C ASP A 205 -5.76 -7.86 -10.96
N PRO A 206 -5.69 -7.95 -9.62
CA PRO A 206 -5.21 -6.86 -8.78
C PRO A 206 -3.75 -6.47 -9.04
N PHE A 207 -2.94 -7.35 -9.61
CA PHE A 207 -1.55 -7.09 -9.96
C PHE A 207 -1.39 -6.63 -11.41
N LEU A 208 -2.48 -6.34 -12.11
CA LEU A 208 -2.49 -5.55 -13.33
C LEU A 208 -2.97 -4.14 -13.00
N LEU A 209 -2.19 -3.13 -13.39
CA LEU A 209 -2.62 -1.73 -13.29
C LEU A 209 -3.74 -1.50 -14.31
N LEU A 210 -4.82 -0.83 -13.90
CA LEU A 210 -5.94 -0.40 -14.73
C LEU A 210 -6.00 1.12 -14.76
N HIS A 211 -6.26 1.72 -15.92
CA HIS A 211 -6.59 3.14 -16.03
C HIS A 211 -8.03 3.28 -16.52
N GLU A 212 -8.91 3.76 -15.65
CA GLU A 212 -10.32 4.04 -15.95
C GLU A 212 -10.69 5.39 -15.37
N ASP A 213 -11.42 6.23 -16.12
CA ASP A 213 -11.98 7.50 -15.63
C ASP A 213 -10.97 8.39 -14.87
N LYS A 214 -9.75 8.52 -15.43
CA LYS A 214 -8.62 9.26 -14.83
C LYS A 214 -8.08 8.69 -13.51
N ARG A 215 -8.47 7.48 -13.13
CA ARG A 215 -8.02 6.76 -11.94
C ARG A 215 -7.16 5.55 -12.31
N LEU A 216 -6.05 5.38 -11.59
CA LEU A 216 -5.20 4.21 -11.68
C LEU A 216 -5.58 3.23 -10.57
N SER A 217 -6.01 2.02 -10.92
CA SER A 217 -6.46 1.00 -9.97
C SER A 217 -5.57 -0.23 -10.05
N GLY A 218 -5.18 -0.76 -8.89
CA GLY A 218 -4.34 -1.95 -8.75
C GLY A 218 -3.88 -2.10 -7.31
N ARG A 219 -3.30 -3.25 -6.94
CA ARG A 219 -2.69 -3.49 -5.64
C ARG A 219 -1.31 -2.82 -5.60
N MET A 220 -1.31 -1.50 -5.44
CA MET A 220 -0.11 -0.67 -5.47
C MET A 220 0.51 -0.50 -4.07
N GLY A 221 -0.31 -0.21 -3.05
CA GLY A 221 0.21 0.17 -1.73
C GLY A 221 1.19 1.36 -1.86
N GLY A 222 2.30 1.34 -1.12
CA GLY A 222 3.35 2.37 -1.17
C GLY A 222 4.16 2.45 -2.48
N LYS A 223 3.88 1.57 -3.47
CA LYS A 223 4.57 1.60 -4.77
C LYS A 223 4.33 2.90 -5.56
N CYS A 224 3.17 3.52 -5.39
CA CYS A 224 2.89 4.83 -6.02
C CYS A 224 3.83 5.92 -5.46
N ASP A 225 4.05 5.92 -4.15
CA ASP A 225 4.92 6.89 -3.48
C ASP A 225 6.39 6.71 -3.88
N ILE A 226 6.82 5.45 -4.02
CA ILE A 226 8.14 5.09 -4.55
C ILE A 226 8.36 5.68 -5.93
N VAL A 227 7.42 5.44 -6.85
CA VAL A 227 7.52 5.91 -8.22
C VAL A 227 7.50 7.44 -8.28
N ALA A 228 6.66 8.08 -7.46
CA ALA A 228 6.62 9.54 -7.37
C ALA A 228 7.96 10.12 -6.92
N TRP A 229 8.53 9.63 -5.82
CA TRP A 229 9.81 10.12 -5.28
C TRP A 229 10.99 9.89 -6.23
N LEU A 230 11.11 8.69 -6.78
CA LEU A 230 12.20 8.37 -7.71
C LEU A 230 12.05 9.13 -9.03
N SER A 231 10.82 9.38 -9.51
CA SER A 231 10.59 10.23 -10.70
C SER A 231 11.01 11.69 -10.47
N VAL A 232 10.79 12.23 -9.26
CA VAL A 232 11.29 13.57 -8.90
C VAL A 232 12.82 13.60 -8.94
N ILE A 233 13.48 12.61 -8.33
CA ILE A 233 14.95 12.51 -8.33
C ILE A 233 15.49 12.38 -9.76
N GLU A 234 14.88 11.52 -10.57
CA GLU A 234 15.21 11.37 -11.98
C GLU A 234 15.05 12.67 -12.76
N ARG A 235 14.01 13.45 -12.49
CA ARG A 235 13.81 14.74 -13.15
C ARG A 235 14.98 15.70 -12.87
N TYR A 236 15.47 15.74 -11.63
CA TYR A 236 16.68 16.51 -11.31
C TYR A 236 17.89 16.01 -12.10
N ARG A 237 18.13 14.69 -12.09
CA ARG A 237 19.28 14.08 -12.79
C ARG A 237 19.25 14.30 -14.29
N THR A 238 18.12 14.01 -14.94
CA THR A 238 17.94 14.17 -16.40
C THR A 238 17.96 15.62 -16.84
N SER A 239 17.58 16.57 -15.98
CA SER A 239 17.69 18.01 -16.25
C SER A 239 19.08 18.59 -15.94
N ALA A 240 20.07 17.74 -15.63
CA ALA A 240 21.42 18.12 -15.20
C ALA A 240 21.42 19.12 -14.01
N ARG A 241 20.46 18.98 -13.10
CA ARG A 241 20.35 19.78 -11.88
C ARG A 241 20.69 18.92 -10.66
N ASP A 242 21.53 19.43 -9.77
CA ASP A 242 21.74 18.76 -8.49
C ASP A 242 20.47 18.84 -7.62
N LEU A 243 20.23 17.79 -6.84
CA LEU A 243 19.23 17.82 -5.78
C LEU A 243 19.54 18.96 -4.81
N PRO A 244 18.54 19.75 -4.36
CA PRO A 244 18.78 20.86 -3.43
C PRO A 244 19.24 20.38 -2.05
N VAL A 245 18.86 19.16 -1.66
CA VAL A 245 19.21 18.51 -0.40
C VAL A 245 19.55 17.05 -0.66
N SER A 246 20.41 16.46 0.17
CA SER A 246 20.63 15.01 0.14
C SER A 246 19.36 14.29 0.60
N VAL A 247 19.08 13.11 0.04
CA VAL A 247 17.88 12.33 0.35
C VAL A 247 18.29 10.91 0.71
N VAL A 248 17.91 10.45 1.91
CA VAL A 248 17.99 9.05 2.28
C VAL A 248 16.60 8.46 2.18
N ILE A 249 16.43 7.41 1.40
CA ILE A 249 15.17 6.68 1.29
C ILE A 249 15.35 5.30 1.92
N ILE A 250 14.47 4.95 2.85
CA ILE A 250 14.29 3.58 3.36
C ILE A 250 13.11 2.98 2.63
N PHE A 251 13.35 1.92 1.88
CA PHE A 251 12.34 1.08 1.25
C PHE A 251 12.08 -0.14 2.13
N ASP A 252 10.99 -0.07 2.91
CA ASP A 252 10.53 -1.11 3.80
C ASP A 252 9.89 -2.26 3.03
N SER A 253 10.35 -3.46 3.36
CA SER A 253 9.95 -4.71 2.73
C SER A 253 8.86 -5.45 3.51
N CYS A 254 8.51 -4.96 4.70
CA CYS A 254 7.68 -5.64 5.67
C CYS A 254 6.70 -4.69 6.37
N PHE A 255 6.33 -3.58 5.73
CA PHE A 255 5.42 -2.59 6.28
C PHE A 255 4.05 -3.20 6.62
N GLU A 256 3.55 -4.06 5.74
CA GLU A 256 2.23 -4.67 5.88
C GLU A 256 2.15 -5.72 6.99
N ILE A 257 3.31 -6.11 7.56
CA ILE A 257 3.45 -7.00 8.70
C ILE A 257 4.09 -6.30 9.92
N GLY A 258 4.07 -4.97 9.96
CA GLY A 258 4.47 -4.17 11.12
C GLY A 258 5.96 -3.83 11.19
N SER A 259 6.68 -3.89 10.08
CA SER A 259 8.08 -3.45 9.96
C SER A 259 9.04 -4.02 11.02
N PRO A 260 9.09 -5.35 11.23
CA PRO A 260 9.82 -5.97 12.35
C PRO A 260 11.34 -5.71 12.33
N THR A 261 11.90 -5.25 11.21
CA THR A 261 13.33 -4.95 11.05
C THR A 261 13.66 -3.45 11.09
N MET A 262 12.65 -2.58 11.29
CA MET A 262 12.83 -1.13 11.17
C MET A 262 13.82 -0.58 12.20
N GLN A 263 13.78 -1.04 13.45
CA GLN A 263 14.69 -0.55 14.48
C GLN A 263 16.16 -0.78 14.10
N GLY A 264 16.51 -2.00 13.67
CA GLY A 264 17.85 -2.30 13.17
C GLY A 264 18.20 -1.54 11.89
N THR A 265 17.21 -1.31 11.01
CA THR A 265 17.39 -0.49 9.81
C THR A 265 17.79 0.94 10.16
N LEU A 266 17.09 1.56 11.11
CA LEU A 266 17.38 2.93 11.57
C LEU A 266 18.76 3.04 12.22
N GLU A 267 19.16 2.03 12.99
CA GLU A 267 20.53 1.94 13.51
C GLU A 267 21.55 1.95 12.37
N GLU A 268 21.43 1.04 11.40
CA GLU A 268 22.35 0.96 10.26
C GLU A 268 22.38 2.24 9.42
N VAL A 269 21.22 2.86 9.17
CA VAL A 269 21.12 4.16 8.48
C VAL A 269 21.88 5.23 9.25
N LYS A 270 21.69 5.30 10.57
CA LYS A 270 22.42 6.22 11.43
C LYS A 270 23.93 6.00 11.28
N GLU A 271 24.36 4.75 11.32
CA GLU A 271 25.78 4.40 11.25
C GLU A 271 26.44 4.69 9.91
N LYS A 272 25.78 4.32 8.80
CA LYS A 272 26.35 4.37 7.46
C LYS A 272 26.19 5.74 6.81
N PHE A 273 25.04 6.38 6.99
CA PHE A 273 24.64 7.56 6.22
C PHE A 273 24.49 8.85 7.03
N LEU A 274 24.22 8.77 8.35
CA LEU A 274 23.95 9.97 9.17
C LEU A 274 25.05 10.33 10.19
N LYS A 275 26.06 9.48 10.43
CA LYS A 275 27.17 9.81 11.35
C LYS A 275 28.00 10.99 10.81
N SER A 276 28.02 12.10 11.56
CA SER A 276 28.93 13.25 11.38
C SER A 276 30.07 13.19 12.43
N PRO A 277 31.34 13.51 12.08
CA PRO A 277 32.49 13.42 12.99
C PRO A 277 32.51 14.44 14.16
N SER A 278 31.46 15.26 14.33
CA SER A 278 31.41 16.34 15.33
C SER A 278 30.22 16.26 16.30
N ALA A 279 29.49 15.14 16.36
CA ALA A 279 28.38 14.99 17.32
C ALA A 279 28.92 14.76 18.75
N PRO A 280 28.61 15.63 19.72
CA PRO A 280 28.93 15.39 21.13
C PRO A 280 28.28 14.08 21.59
N SER A 281 29.07 13.23 22.24
CA SER A 281 28.57 12.01 22.88
C SER A 281 27.63 12.40 24.03
N GLY A 282 26.32 12.27 23.85
CA GLY A 282 25.37 12.54 24.94
C GLY A 282 23.88 12.51 24.59
N ASP A 283 23.46 12.85 23.37
CA ASP A 283 22.02 12.88 23.05
C ASP A 283 21.58 11.63 22.25
N GLU A 284 20.91 10.72 22.94
CA GLU A 284 20.39 9.43 22.44
C GLU A 284 19.05 9.53 21.70
N HIS A 285 18.77 10.63 21.01
CA HIS A 285 17.62 10.69 20.10
C HIS A 285 18.06 10.19 18.72
N ILE A 286 17.86 8.90 18.48
CA ILE A 286 18.11 8.27 17.19
C ILE A 286 17.27 9.00 16.14
N LEU A 287 17.98 9.71 15.23
CA LEU A 287 17.55 10.57 14.12
C LEU A 287 17.69 12.09 14.39
N GLN A 288 18.74 12.72 13.83
CA GLN A 288 18.72 14.16 13.54
C GLN A 288 19.00 14.48 12.04
N PRO A 289 18.23 13.95 11.08
CA PRO A 289 17.94 14.68 9.85
C PRO A 289 17.02 15.87 10.19
N SER A 290 17.10 16.97 9.44
CA SER A 290 16.29 18.19 9.68
C SER A 290 14.79 17.93 9.62
N THR A 291 14.38 16.83 8.99
CA THR A 291 12.98 16.40 8.84
C THR A 291 12.96 14.89 8.52
N LEU A 292 12.19 14.12 9.29
CA LEU A 292 11.75 12.77 8.90
C LEU A 292 10.41 12.91 8.18
N LEU A 293 10.34 12.39 6.96
CA LEU A 293 9.12 12.35 6.15
C LEU A 293 8.63 10.91 6.09
N LEU A 294 7.58 10.62 6.85
CA LEU A 294 6.81 9.39 6.74
C LEU A 294 5.75 9.62 5.66
N PHE A 295 5.88 8.94 4.52
CA PHE A 295 4.92 9.08 3.43
C PHE A 295 3.90 7.94 3.47
N SER A 296 2.64 8.37 3.48
CA SER A 296 1.46 7.59 3.19
C SER A 296 0.60 8.53 2.35
N SER A 297 0.40 8.22 1.07
CA SER A 297 -0.55 8.98 0.25
C SER A 297 -1.95 8.81 0.84
N PHE A 298 -2.39 9.79 1.63
CA PHE A 298 -3.74 9.88 2.15
C PHE A 298 -4.35 11.20 1.67
N ASN A 299 -5.26 11.11 0.69
CA ASN A 299 -6.17 12.20 0.40
C ASN A 299 -7.54 11.82 0.97
N PRO A 300 -8.07 12.55 1.99
CA PRO A 300 -9.36 12.22 2.58
C PRO A 300 -10.54 12.41 1.61
N SER A 301 -10.38 13.22 0.55
CA SER A 301 -11.46 13.54 -0.40
C SER A 301 -10.95 14.19 -1.69
N ASP A 302 -11.68 14.02 -2.77
CA ASP A 302 -11.46 14.72 -4.06
C ASP A 302 -11.56 16.26 -3.92
N ASN A 303 -12.21 16.77 -2.86
CA ASN A 303 -12.36 18.22 -2.59
C ASN A 303 -11.21 18.83 -1.76
N ILE A 304 -10.24 18.03 -1.32
CA ILE A 304 -9.09 18.51 -0.55
C ILE A 304 -7.89 18.59 -1.49
N GLU A 305 -7.39 19.80 -1.69
CA GLU A 305 -6.26 20.05 -2.59
C GLU A 305 -4.96 19.41 -2.08
N ALA A 306 -4.68 19.52 -0.79
CA ALA A 306 -3.56 18.86 -0.11
C ALA A 306 -3.76 18.78 1.40
N CYS A 307 -3.18 17.76 2.03
CA CYS A 307 -3.15 17.61 3.49
C CYS A 307 -1.72 17.30 3.97
N MET A 308 -1.35 17.85 5.13
CA MET A 308 -0.11 17.49 5.82
C MET A 308 -0.45 16.82 7.15
N LEU A 309 -0.12 15.54 7.25
CA LEU A 309 -0.35 14.76 8.47
C LEU A 309 0.87 14.89 9.41
N LYS A 310 0.63 15.36 10.63
CA LYS A 310 1.68 15.52 11.66
C LYS A 310 1.85 14.28 12.55
N SER A 311 0.84 13.42 12.61
CA SER A 311 0.76 12.30 13.54
C SER A 311 -0.22 11.24 13.02
N CYS A 312 0.03 9.98 13.40
CA CYS A 312 -0.85 8.84 13.16
C CYS A 312 -1.29 8.21 14.48
N ARG A 313 -2.45 7.55 14.49
CA ARG A 313 -2.86 6.68 15.61
C ARG A 313 -1.94 5.46 15.71
N GLY A 314 -1.72 4.98 16.92
CA GLY A 314 -1.12 3.67 17.17
C GLY A 314 -2.04 2.52 16.76
N LEU A 315 -1.50 1.31 16.73
CA LEU A 315 -2.24 0.09 16.40
C LEU A 315 -1.74 -1.06 17.29
N LEU A 316 -2.64 -1.65 18.05
CA LEU A 316 -2.44 -2.93 18.72
C LEU A 316 -3.26 -3.98 17.97
N TYR A 317 -2.59 -5.02 17.47
CA TYR A 317 -3.26 -6.14 16.79
C TYR A 317 -3.25 -7.36 17.71
N LEU A 318 -4.40 -8.00 17.88
CA LEU A 318 -4.63 -9.03 18.89
C LEU A 318 -5.26 -10.27 18.27
N SER A 319 -4.82 -11.44 18.74
CA SER A 319 -5.50 -12.71 18.52
C SER A 319 -5.95 -13.27 19.86
N VAL A 320 -7.26 -13.48 20.02
CA VAL A 320 -7.83 -14.16 21.18
C VAL A 320 -8.15 -15.58 20.76
N SER A 321 -7.43 -16.56 21.32
CA SER A 321 -7.58 -17.96 20.96
C SER A 321 -8.15 -18.76 22.12
N LEU A 322 -9.04 -19.70 21.80
CA LEU A 322 -9.62 -20.63 22.75
C LEU A 322 -9.22 -22.07 22.39
N GLU A 323 -8.59 -22.75 23.35
CA GLU A 323 -8.03 -24.09 23.19
C GLU A 323 -8.79 -25.10 24.06
N ASP A 324 -8.92 -26.33 23.57
CA ASP A 324 -9.48 -27.42 24.36
C ASP A 324 -8.47 -27.91 25.41
N ALA A 325 -8.95 -28.35 26.58
CA ALA A 325 -8.16 -28.79 27.74
C ALA A 325 -7.09 -29.88 27.50
N GLY A 326 -7.04 -30.48 26.31
CA GLY A 326 -6.10 -31.54 25.95
C GLY A 326 -4.78 -31.06 25.32
N ALA A 327 -4.68 -29.80 24.89
CA ALA A 327 -3.45 -29.25 24.28
C ALA A 327 -2.61 -28.56 25.36
N ARG A 328 -1.61 -29.26 25.91
CA ARG A 328 -0.65 -28.66 26.84
C ARG A 328 0.43 -27.93 26.04
N ASP A 329 0.39 -26.62 26.01
CA ASP A 329 1.57 -25.80 25.67
C ASP A 329 1.86 -24.87 26.85
N GLU A 330 2.92 -25.16 27.59
CA GLU A 330 3.33 -24.44 28.80
C GLU A 330 3.97 -23.10 28.40
N GLY A 331 3.16 -22.05 28.22
CA GLY A 331 3.71 -20.71 27.96
C GLY A 331 2.76 -19.56 27.64
N LYS A 332 1.44 -19.78 27.56
CA LYS A 332 0.46 -18.71 27.28
C LYS A 332 -0.70 -18.78 28.28
N CYS A 333 -1.41 -17.66 28.50
CA CYS A 333 -2.64 -17.66 29.28
C CYS A 333 -3.71 -18.51 28.57
N THR A 334 -3.80 -19.79 28.93
CA THR A 334 -4.74 -20.74 28.32
C THR A 334 -5.98 -20.87 29.20
N CYS A 335 -7.15 -20.54 28.65
CA CYS A 335 -8.44 -20.81 29.29
C CYS A 335 -9.06 -22.06 28.66
N TYR A 336 -9.47 -23.01 29.50
CA TYR A 336 -9.99 -24.31 29.06
C TYR A 336 -11.52 -24.35 29.16
N LEU A 337 -12.20 -24.72 28.07
CA LEU A 337 -13.60 -25.13 28.14
C LEU A 337 -13.69 -26.58 28.63
N LEU A 338 -14.33 -26.76 29.78
CA LEU A 338 -14.83 -28.04 30.24
C LEU A 338 -16.33 -28.10 29.90
N ASP A 339 -16.68 -28.49 28.67
CA ASP A 339 -17.89 -29.29 28.45
C ASP A 339 -17.98 -29.86 27.02
N ARG A 340 -18.16 -31.18 26.95
CA ARG A 340 -18.62 -31.93 25.77
C ARG A 340 -19.96 -32.55 26.16
N ASP A 341 -21.10 -31.94 25.82
CA ASP A 341 -22.36 -32.64 26.15
C ASP A 341 -23.58 -32.47 25.21
N ASP A 342 -23.42 -31.94 23.99
CA ASP A 342 -24.54 -31.94 23.02
C ASP A 342 -24.15 -32.06 21.53
N GLY A 343 -22.87 -32.24 21.21
CA GLY A 343 -22.40 -32.33 19.82
C GLY A 343 -22.47 -31.01 19.04
N VAL A 344 -22.79 -29.90 19.70
CA VAL A 344 -22.81 -28.55 19.12
C VAL A 344 -21.51 -27.83 19.47
N ASP A 345 -20.75 -27.39 18.46
CA ASP A 345 -19.54 -26.59 18.67
C ASP A 345 -19.91 -25.17 19.14
N ARG A 346 -19.75 -24.91 20.44
CA ARG A 346 -20.03 -23.60 21.07
C ARG A 346 -18.81 -22.70 21.21
N ARG A 347 -17.65 -23.10 20.66
CA ARG A 347 -16.40 -22.36 20.85
C ARG A 347 -16.48 -20.94 20.29
N SER A 348 -17.25 -20.73 19.22
CA SER A 348 -17.51 -19.41 18.63
C SER A 348 -18.38 -18.51 19.51
N ASP A 349 -19.43 -19.05 20.15
CA ASP A 349 -20.29 -18.29 21.08
C ASP A 349 -19.49 -17.84 22.31
N VAL A 350 -18.69 -18.74 22.88
CA VAL A 350 -17.83 -18.41 24.03
C VAL A 350 -16.80 -17.34 23.65
N LEU A 351 -16.11 -17.53 22.53
CA LEU A 351 -15.13 -16.57 22.02
C LEU A 351 -15.77 -15.19 21.75
N LEU A 352 -16.95 -15.16 21.14
CA LEU A 352 -17.69 -13.93 20.89
C LEU A 352 -18.06 -13.23 22.21
N ARG A 353 -18.57 -13.96 23.21
CA ARG A 353 -18.89 -13.39 24.52
C ARG A 353 -17.66 -12.79 25.22
N MET A 354 -16.49 -13.42 25.06
CA MET A 354 -15.25 -12.89 25.63
C MET A 354 -14.82 -11.57 24.99
N ILE A 355 -15.02 -11.40 23.68
CA ILE A 355 -14.57 -10.20 22.96
C ILE A 355 -15.63 -9.09 22.88
N VAL A 356 -16.92 -9.39 23.06
CA VAL A 356 -18.01 -8.39 23.02
C VAL A 356 -17.75 -7.21 23.96
N PRO A 357 -17.27 -7.40 25.21
CA PRO A 357 -16.93 -6.29 26.09
C PRO A 357 -15.83 -5.38 25.53
N LEU A 358 -14.84 -5.92 24.80
CA LEU A 358 -13.84 -5.11 24.10
C LEU A 358 -14.46 -4.27 22.97
N LEU A 359 -15.50 -4.76 22.30
CA LEU A 359 -16.21 -4.04 21.25
C LEU A 359 -17.16 -2.98 21.81
N SER A 360 -17.68 -3.22 23.02
CA SER A 360 -18.64 -2.36 23.71
C SER A 360 -17.95 -1.23 24.48
N LEU A 361 -16.72 -1.47 24.92
CA LEU A 361 -15.87 -0.47 25.54
C LEU A 361 -15.19 0.30 24.41
N GLN A 362 -15.58 1.56 24.21
CA GLN A 362 -14.57 2.57 23.95
C GLN A 362 -13.59 2.40 25.10
N LEU A 363 -12.44 1.79 24.86
CA LEU A 363 -11.47 1.53 25.92
C LEU A 363 -11.21 2.89 26.58
N ASP A 364 -11.77 3.09 27.78
CA ASP A 364 -11.47 4.20 28.69
C ASP A 364 -10.06 3.93 29.22
N LEU A 365 -9.11 3.87 28.30
CA LEU A 365 -7.70 4.03 28.59
C LEU A 365 -7.67 5.40 29.21
N ALA A 366 -7.44 5.46 30.52
CA ALA A 366 -7.34 6.71 31.26
C ALA A 366 -6.20 7.53 30.63
N LEU A 367 -6.59 8.32 29.63
CA LEU A 367 -5.73 9.17 28.85
C LEU A 367 -5.43 10.36 29.73
N PRO A 368 -4.17 10.83 29.78
CA PRO A 368 -3.94 12.22 30.10
C PRO A 368 -4.81 13.05 29.16
N SER A 369 -5.53 14.04 29.69
CA SER A 369 -6.22 15.02 28.85
C SER A 369 -5.23 15.53 27.79
N ALA A 370 -5.61 15.46 26.52
CA ALA A 370 -4.79 16.02 25.45
C ALA A 370 -4.41 17.45 25.84
N PRO A 371 -3.15 17.89 25.63
CA PRO A 371 -2.83 19.30 25.84
C PRO A 371 -3.78 20.12 24.97
N GLU A 372 -4.37 21.17 25.55
CA GLU A 372 -5.14 22.17 24.81
C GLU A 372 -4.20 22.81 23.79
N ASP A 373 -4.10 22.21 22.60
CA ASP A 373 -3.40 22.82 21.48
C ASP A 373 -4.42 23.78 20.84
N ASP A 374 -4.33 25.06 21.20
CA ASP A 374 -5.09 26.19 20.64
C ASP A 374 -4.97 26.31 19.10
N THR A 375 -4.19 25.42 18.47
CA THR A 375 -4.05 25.26 17.01
C THR A 375 -4.99 24.23 16.41
N ALA A 376 -6.03 23.78 17.13
CA ALA A 376 -7.24 23.16 16.55
C ALA A 376 -7.99 24.18 15.67
N GLY A 377 -7.30 24.73 14.68
CA GLY A 377 -7.86 25.57 13.64
C GLY A 377 -8.90 24.75 12.90
N HIS A 378 -9.99 25.43 12.55
CA HIS A 378 -11.09 24.91 11.76
C HIS A 378 -10.64 23.84 10.77
N VAL A 379 -11.09 22.61 11.00
CA VAL A 379 -10.96 21.55 10.01
C VAL A 379 -11.95 21.92 8.90
N SER A 380 -11.45 22.53 7.83
CA SER A 380 -12.24 22.87 6.64
C SER A 380 -12.47 21.60 5.81
N LEU A 381 -13.29 20.68 6.34
CA LEU A 381 -13.77 19.54 5.60
C LEU A 381 -15.26 19.75 5.33
N ASP A 382 -15.64 19.74 4.06
CA ASP A 382 -17.06 19.78 3.69
C ASP A 382 -17.74 18.47 4.13
N ASP A 383 -18.99 18.55 4.59
CA ASP A 383 -19.77 17.37 4.94
C ASP A 383 -19.98 16.42 3.74
N GLU A 384 -19.79 16.91 2.51
CA GLU A 384 -19.81 16.11 1.28
C GLU A 384 -18.68 15.07 1.20
N VAL A 385 -17.58 15.22 1.96
CA VAL A 385 -16.51 14.20 2.11
C VAL A 385 -17.08 12.85 2.55
N PHE A 386 -18.22 12.87 3.24
CA PHE A 386 -18.89 11.69 3.76
C PHE A 386 -20.00 11.13 2.85
N SER A 387 -20.27 11.81 1.73
CA SER A 387 -21.29 11.36 0.79
C SER A 387 -20.93 9.98 0.21
N GLY A 388 -21.78 8.99 0.45
CA GLY A 388 -21.57 7.60 0.01
C GLY A 388 -21.15 6.61 1.10
N PHE A 389 -20.80 7.07 2.31
CA PHE A 389 -20.61 6.20 3.48
C PHE A 389 -21.86 6.23 4.37
N ASP A 390 -22.39 5.07 4.76
CA ASP A 390 -23.48 4.99 5.75
C ASP A 390 -22.92 5.21 7.17
N LEU A 391 -22.55 6.45 7.46
CA LEU A 391 -21.87 6.86 8.71
C LEU A 391 -22.81 7.11 9.89
N LYS A 392 -24.09 6.76 9.75
CA LYS A 392 -25.22 7.25 10.56
C LYS A 392 -25.02 7.19 12.08
N ASP A 393 -24.13 6.35 12.59
CA ASP A 393 -23.95 6.16 14.03
C ASP A 393 -22.61 6.66 14.61
N SER A 394 -21.59 7.05 13.80
CA SER A 394 -20.22 7.26 14.31
C SER A 394 -19.59 8.63 14.09
N ILE A 395 -19.91 9.35 13.02
CA ILE A 395 -19.39 10.70 12.70
C ILE A 395 -20.56 11.52 12.17
N LYS A 396 -20.97 12.57 12.88
CA LYS A 396 -22.19 13.35 12.55
C LYS A 396 -21.89 14.61 11.75
N SER A 397 -20.67 15.14 11.86
CA SER A 397 -20.16 16.26 11.06
C SER A 397 -18.62 16.23 10.99
N ALA A 398 -18.05 17.07 10.12
CA ALA A 398 -16.60 17.30 10.08
C ALA A 398 -15.98 17.71 11.43
N ASP A 399 -16.74 18.43 12.27
CA ASP A 399 -16.30 18.87 13.60
C ASP A 399 -16.06 17.72 14.59
N ASP A 400 -16.66 16.55 14.35
CA ASP A 400 -16.46 15.37 15.21
C ASP A 400 -15.10 14.69 14.96
N ILE A 401 -14.47 14.91 13.79
CA ILE A 401 -13.29 14.17 13.33
C ILE A 401 -12.10 14.30 14.29
N PRO A 402 -11.70 15.50 14.76
CA PRO A 402 -10.58 15.62 15.69
C PRO A 402 -10.80 14.80 16.97
N SER A 403 -12.01 14.85 17.52
CA SER A 403 -12.35 14.09 18.73
C SER A 403 -12.26 12.58 18.50
N LYS A 404 -12.69 12.09 17.33
CA LYS A 404 -12.65 10.67 16.95
C LYS A 404 -11.24 10.17 16.66
N LEU A 405 -10.37 11.01 16.09
CA LEU A 405 -8.96 10.68 15.89
C LEU A 405 -8.19 10.57 17.23
N MET A 406 -8.67 11.25 18.26
CA MET A 406 -8.10 11.22 19.61
C MET A 406 -8.74 10.15 20.52
N GLN A 407 -9.71 9.39 20.02
CA GLN A 407 -10.34 8.28 20.74
C GLN A 407 -9.77 6.93 20.29
N ALA A 408 -9.71 5.99 21.24
CA ALA A 408 -9.43 4.60 20.93
C ALA A 408 -10.62 4.00 20.15
N SER A 409 -10.34 3.11 19.20
CA SER A 409 -11.39 2.39 18.48
C SER A 409 -11.01 0.93 18.29
N VAL A 410 -11.95 0.03 18.55
CA VAL A 410 -11.75 -1.41 18.38
C VAL A 410 -12.42 -1.86 17.07
N SER A 411 -11.75 -2.73 16.32
CA SER A 411 -12.28 -3.35 15.11
C SER A 411 -12.14 -4.86 15.20
N PHE A 412 -13.23 -5.57 14.96
CA PHE A 412 -13.25 -7.02 14.82
C PHE A 412 -13.02 -7.39 13.35
N HIS A 413 -12.03 -8.24 13.09
CA HIS A 413 -11.63 -8.62 11.72
C HIS A 413 -12.22 -9.96 11.28
N GLY A 414 -12.49 -10.86 12.23
CA GLY A 414 -13.07 -12.17 11.94
C GLY A 414 -12.64 -13.25 12.91
N ILE A 415 -13.12 -14.46 12.66
CA ILE A 415 -12.78 -15.68 13.38
C ILE A 415 -12.18 -16.70 12.42
N SER A 416 -11.10 -17.36 12.85
CA SER A 416 -10.57 -18.56 12.20
C SER A 416 -10.92 -19.78 13.05
N GLN A 417 -11.49 -20.81 12.44
CA GLN A 417 -11.86 -22.06 13.09
C GLN A 417 -11.41 -23.27 12.24
N PRO A 418 -10.11 -23.61 12.24
CA PRO A 418 -9.62 -24.78 11.54
C PRO A 418 -10.07 -26.07 12.25
N SER A 419 -10.22 -27.17 11.52
CA SER A 419 -10.70 -28.46 12.09
C SER A 419 -9.87 -28.96 13.27
N ASP A 420 -8.56 -28.73 13.22
CA ASP A 420 -7.56 -29.28 14.15
C ASP A 420 -6.71 -28.20 14.85
N GLN A 421 -7.21 -26.96 14.91
CA GLN A 421 -6.52 -25.84 15.58
C GLN A 421 -7.47 -25.07 16.52
N PRO A 422 -6.91 -24.27 17.44
CA PRO A 422 -7.71 -23.37 18.28
C PRO A 422 -8.61 -22.46 17.45
N ILE A 423 -9.82 -22.22 17.93
CA ILE A 423 -10.63 -21.13 17.39
C ILE A 423 -9.99 -19.80 17.81
N SER A 424 -9.85 -18.87 16.88
CA SER A 424 -9.18 -17.59 17.13
C SER A 424 -9.96 -16.42 16.56
N ALA A 425 -10.15 -15.37 17.36
CA ALA A 425 -10.71 -14.10 16.95
C ALA A 425 -9.59 -13.10 16.74
N TYR A 426 -9.67 -12.32 15.66
CA TYR A 426 -8.69 -11.30 15.32
C TYR A 426 -9.31 -9.92 15.50
N LEU A 427 -8.65 -9.07 16.29
CA LEU A 427 -9.09 -7.72 16.59
C LEU A 427 -7.94 -6.75 16.42
N SER A 428 -8.27 -5.48 16.20
CA SER A 428 -7.32 -4.40 16.40
C SER A 428 -7.89 -3.30 17.26
N VAL A 429 -7.00 -2.65 18.00
CA VAL A 429 -7.28 -1.43 18.74
C VAL A 429 -6.44 -0.32 18.14
N ARG A 430 -7.09 0.70 17.58
CA ARG A 430 -6.43 1.95 17.21
C ARG A 430 -6.25 2.78 18.47
N LEU A 431 -5.02 3.22 18.70
CA LEU A 431 -4.63 3.94 19.91
C LEU A 431 -4.46 5.43 19.60
N PRO A 432 -4.93 6.34 20.46
CA PRO A 432 -4.57 7.74 20.36
C PRO A 432 -3.05 7.92 20.42
N PRO A 433 -2.47 8.97 19.80
CA PRO A 433 -1.02 9.15 19.72
C PRO A 433 -0.27 9.17 21.05
N GLN A 434 -0.96 9.42 22.16
CA GLN A 434 -0.37 9.55 23.50
C GLN A 434 -0.40 8.25 24.32
N VAL A 435 -1.01 7.17 23.81
CA VAL A 435 -1.13 5.91 24.54
C VAL A 435 0.01 4.96 24.16
N PRO A 436 0.86 4.56 25.11
CA PRO A 436 1.82 3.50 24.89
C PRO A 436 1.11 2.15 24.60
N PRO A 437 1.55 1.38 23.59
CA PRO A 437 0.97 0.08 23.27
C PRO A 437 0.92 -0.88 24.46
N GLU A 438 1.92 -0.85 25.35
CA GLU A 438 2.02 -1.72 26.52
C GLU A 438 0.90 -1.44 27.54
N GLN A 439 0.53 -0.17 27.72
CA GLN A 439 -0.57 0.20 28.59
C GLN A 439 -1.92 -0.27 28.02
N ALA A 440 -2.09 -0.15 26.71
CA ALA A 440 -3.30 -0.63 26.04
C ALA A 440 -3.40 -2.16 26.07
N GLU A 441 -2.27 -2.86 25.93
CA GLU A 441 -2.21 -4.31 26.03
C GLU A 441 -2.67 -4.80 27.40
N LEU A 442 -2.15 -4.22 28.49
CA LEU A 442 -2.56 -4.56 29.85
C LEU A 442 -4.07 -4.34 30.07
N ALA A 443 -4.60 -3.21 29.60
CA ALA A 443 -6.04 -2.92 29.73
C ALA A 443 -6.91 -3.92 28.97
N VAL A 444 -6.50 -4.31 27.76
CA VAL A 444 -7.19 -5.34 26.97
C VAL A 444 -7.13 -6.70 27.68
N GLN A 445 -5.96 -7.07 28.21
CA GLN A 445 -5.78 -8.32 28.96
C GLN A 445 -6.70 -8.37 30.19
N ASP A 446 -6.77 -7.29 30.98
CA ASP A 446 -7.63 -7.21 32.16
C ASP A 446 -9.12 -7.39 31.80
N ILE A 447 -9.59 -6.77 30.72
CA ILE A 447 -10.98 -6.93 30.25
C ILE A 447 -11.25 -8.38 29.85
N LEU A 448 -10.35 -8.99 29.08
CA LEU A 448 -10.50 -10.38 28.64
C LEU A 448 -10.50 -11.35 29.83
N LEU A 449 -9.62 -11.16 30.81
CA LEU A 449 -9.54 -11.99 32.01
C LEU A 449 -10.82 -11.93 32.86
N GLN A 450 -11.51 -10.78 32.91
CA GLN A 450 -12.80 -10.66 33.58
C GLN A 450 -13.93 -11.46 32.90
N GLN A 451 -13.77 -11.79 31.60
CA GLN A 451 -14.76 -12.58 30.85
C GLN A 451 -14.50 -14.08 30.90
N VAL A 452 -13.33 -14.50 31.42
CA VAL A 452 -13.03 -15.92 31.59
C VAL A 452 -14.02 -16.49 32.62
N PRO A 453 -14.81 -17.51 32.27
CA PRO A 453 -15.68 -18.15 33.25
C PRO A 453 -14.81 -18.65 34.41
N SER A 454 -15.10 -18.18 35.63
CA SER A 454 -14.44 -18.74 36.82
C SER A 454 -14.60 -20.26 36.78
N PRO A 455 -13.55 -21.08 37.05
CA PRO A 455 -13.78 -22.49 37.30
C PRO A 455 -14.83 -22.55 38.40
N ALA A 456 -15.93 -23.27 38.14
CA ALA A 456 -16.96 -23.48 39.13
C ALA A 456 -16.27 -23.93 40.44
N PRO A 457 -16.64 -23.40 41.62
CA PRO A 457 -16.05 -23.86 42.85
C PRO A 457 -16.24 -25.38 42.90
N LEU A 458 -15.14 -26.12 42.97
CA LEU A 458 -15.13 -27.54 43.30
C LEU A 458 -15.98 -27.69 44.56
N GLN A 459 -17.20 -28.21 44.42
CA GLN A 459 -17.98 -28.67 45.55
C GLN A 459 -17.21 -29.85 46.14
N LEU A 460 -16.42 -29.57 47.18
CA LEU A 460 -15.93 -30.59 48.09
C LEU A 460 -17.15 -31.15 48.80
N SER A 461 -17.64 -32.32 48.36
CA SER A 461 -18.46 -33.18 49.21
C SER A 461 -17.56 -33.78 50.29
N SER A 462 -18.02 -33.71 51.54
CA SER A 462 -17.35 -34.17 52.77
C SER A 462 -16.74 -35.56 52.71
#